data_AF-A0A1B1AKY9-F1
#
_entry.id   AF-A0A1B1AKY9-F1
#
_cell.length_a   1.000
_cell.length_b   1.000
_cell.length_c   1.000
_cell.angle_alpha   90.00
_cell.angle_beta   90.00
_cell.angle_gamma   90.00
#
_symmetry.space_group_name_H-M   'P 1'
#
loop_
_entity.id
_entity.type
_entity.pdbx_description
1 polymer ?
#
loop_
_entity_poly.entity_id
_entity_poly.type
_entity_poly.pdbx_seq_one_letter_code
_entity_poly.pdbx_strand_id
1 'polypeptide(L)'
;MPTPIFLAHPRGAENHARGVAAELKALGYEVRSYTPQAQRAGAHKVVLLWSRAAWGTPALRAAARKAHATGSLVCVRLDAAPPPVEGAHLLPLKRNGSQRTAWRRALSSSPRATPARTSAPPATRSTKRARRTGAAPKPVVEKKMQVKEKNSRLFAIALTITLLAATGAGYAYGRYPAFAAPIDQAASAAYTKASEIAALAP
;
A
#
# COMPACT_ATOMS: atom_id res chain seq x y z
N MET A 1 8.25 -14.78 30.37
CA MET A 1 7.34 -15.18 29.28
C MET A 1 7.80 -14.48 28.00
N PRO A 2 8.11 -15.19 26.91
CA PRO A 2 8.49 -14.55 25.64
C PRO A 2 7.33 -13.71 25.11
N THR A 3 7.61 -12.48 24.70
CA THR A 3 6.59 -11.56 24.17
C THR A 3 6.08 -12.09 22.83
N PRO A 4 4.76 -12.29 22.64
CA PRO A 4 4.24 -12.80 21.38
C PRO A 4 4.47 -11.78 20.24
N ILE A 5 4.86 -12.28 19.08
CA ILE A 5 5.01 -11.50 17.85
C ILE A 5 3.78 -11.70 16.98
N PHE A 6 3.15 -10.60 16.57
CA PHE A 6 2.03 -10.66 15.64
C PHE A 6 2.49 -10.54 14.21
N LEU A 7 2.08 -11.48 13.37
CA LEU A 7 2.36 -11.50 11.95
C LEU A 7 1.15 -11.00 11.16
N ALA A 8 1.30 -9.87 10.48
CA ALA A 8 0.29 -9.30 9.58
C ALA A 8 0.73 -9.52 8.12
N HIS A 9 -0.17 -10.01 7.28
CA HIS A 9 0.13 -10.26 5.87
C HIS A 9 -1.12 -10.07 4.98
N PRO A 10 -0.95 -9.78 3.68
CA PRO A 10 -2.05 -9.83 2.72
C PRO A 10 -2.45 -11.28 2.41
N ARG A 11 -3.66 -11.50 1.87
CA ARG A 11 -4.20 -12.84 1.54
C ARG A 11 -3.29 -13.63 0.59
N GLY A 12 -2.64 -12.98 -0.38
CA GLY A 12 -1.73 -13.65 -1.32
C GLY A 12 -0.34 -14.01 -0.78
N ALA A 13 -0.02 -13.69 0.47
CA ALA A 13 1.32 -13.89 1.05
C ALA A 13 1.40 -15.00 2.10
N GLU A 14 0.42 -15.89 2.18
CA GLU A 14 0.35 -16.95 3.20
C GLU A 14 1.56 -17.87 3.22
N ASN A 15 2.10 -18.23 2.04
CA ASN A 15 3.31 -19.07 1.95
C ASN A 15 4.52 -18.37 2.58
N HIS A 16 4.69 -17.08 2.30
CA HIS A 16 5.74 -16.26 2.91
C HIS A 16 5.52 -16.09 4.41
N ALA A 17 4.27 -15.92 4.84
CA ALA A 17 3.91 -15.82 6.26
C ALA A 17 4.26 -17.10 7.02
N ARG A 18 3.97 -18.27 6.45
CA ARG A 18 4.37 -19.57 7.02
C ARG A 18 5.88 -19.71 7.16
N GLY A 19 6.64 -19.33 6.13
CA GLY A 19 8.10 -19.35 6.16
C GLY A 19 8.67 -18.44 7.26
N VAL A 20 8.22 -17.18 7.31
CA VAL A 20 8.63 -16.22 8.34
C VAL A 20 8.23 -16.70 9.74
N ALA A 21 7.03 -17.25 9.90
CA ALA A 21 6.59 -17.79 11.18
C ALA A 21 7.45 -18.97 11.63
N ALA A 22 7.84 -19.86 10.72
CA ALA A 22 8.73 -20.99 11.02
C ALA A 22 10.12 -20.51 11.46
N GLU A 23 10.70 -19.53 10.76
CA GLU A 23 11.98 -18.93 11.13
C GLU A 23 11.95 -18.27 12.50
N LEU A 24 10.89 -17.49 12.79
CA LEU A 24 10.72 -16.83 14.08
C LEU A 24 10.51 -17.84 15.22
N LYS A 25 9.76 -18.92 14.97
CA LYS A 25 9.62 -20.03 15.93
C LYS A 25 10.95 -20.75 16.18
N ALA A 26 11.76 -20.96 15.15
CA ALA A 26 13.11 -21.52 15.29
C ALA A 26 14.08 -20.61 16.07
N LEU A 27 13.74 -19.33 16.24
CA LEU A 27 14.43 -18.39 17.13
C LEU A 27 13.90 -18.39 18.57
N GLY A 28 12.84 -19.15 18.87
CA GLY A 28 12.20 -19.21 20.18
C GLY A 28 11.11 -18.17 20.40
N TYR A 29 10.64 -17.47 19.36
CA TYR A 29 9.53 -16.52 19.49
C TYR A 29 8.19 -17.20 19.26
N GLU A 30 7.19 -16.81 20.06
CA GLU A 30 5.81 -17.19 19.82
C GLU A 30 5.21 -16.29 18.73
N VAL A 31 4.76 -16.88 17.62
CA VAL A 31 4.17 -16.14 16.49
C VAL A 31 2.67 -16.38 16.45
N ARG A 32 1.89 -15.30 16.46
CA ARG A 32 0.44 -15.32 16.33
C ARG A 32 0.00 -14.56 15.08
N SER A 33 -1.11 -14.99 14.48
CA SER A 33 -1.73 -14.23 13.39
C SER A 33 -2.25 -12.90 13.91
N TYR A 34 -2.01 -11.83 13.16
CA TYR A 34 -2.51 -10.51 13.52
C TYR A 34 -4.04 -10.46 13.35
N THR A 35 -4.74 -10.20 14.46
CA THR A 35 -6.16 -9.84 14.45
C THR A 35 -6.34 -8.44 15.05
N PRO A 36 -7.35 -7.67 14.64
CA PRO A 36 -7.60 -6.34 15.21
C PRO A 36 -7.84 -6.38 16.73
N GLN A 37 -8.40 -7.48 17.23
CA GLN A 37 -8.60 -7.72 18.66
C GLN A 37 -7.27 -7.94 19.39
N ALA A 38 -6.35 -8.71 18.81
CA ALA A 38 -5.04 -8.96 19.39
C ALA A 38 -4.20 -7.68 19.55
N GLN A 39 -4.43 -6.67 18.71
CA GLN A 39 -3.78 -5.37 18.83
C GLN A 39 -4.19 -4.58 20.09
N ARG A 40 -5.33 -4.89 20.71
CA ARG A 40 -5.76 -4.21 21.94
C ARG A 40 -5.04 -4.74 23.18
N ALA A 41 -4.41 -5.91 23.09
CA ALA A 41 -3.81 -6.62 24.21
C ALA A 41 -2.37 -6.17 24.58
N GLY A 42 -1.93 -4.98 24.17
CA GLY A 42 -0.68 -4.36 24.63
C GLY A 42 0.45 -4.23 23.60
N ALA A 43 1.64 -3.85 24.10
CA ALA A 43 2.83 -3.46 23.34
C ALA A 43 3.58 -4.66 22.76
N HIS A 44 3.00 -5.26 21.73
CA HIS A 44 3.60 -6.39 21.03
C HIS A 44 4.33 -5.93 19.76
N LYS A 45 5.36 -6.69 19.38
CA LYS A 45 6.04 -6.48 18.10
C LYS A 45 5.15 -6.98 16.96
N VAL A 46 5.03 -6.17 15.92
CA VAL A 46 4.23 -6.49 14.73
C VAL A 46 5.19 -6.65 13.57
N VAL A 47 5.25 -7.87 13.03
CA VAL A 47 5.93 -8.17 11.77
C VAL A 47 4.90 -8.05 10.65
N LEU A 48 5.11 -7.11 9.75
CA LEU A 48 4.22 -6.86 8.63
C LEU A 48 4.87 -7.29 7.32
N LEU A 49 4.26 -8.24 6.62
CA LEU A 49 4.65 -8.58 5.26
C LEU A 49 4.08 -7.55 4.29
N TRP A 50 4.98 -6.77 3.70
CA TRP A 50 4.63 -5.65 2.84
C TRP A 50 4.81 -5.99 1.36
N SER A 51 3.75 -5.78 0.60
CA SER A 51 3.73 -5.89 -0.85
C SER A 51 2.80 -4.84 -1.47
N ARG A 52 2.79 -4.71 -2.79
CA ARG A 52 1.86 -3.87 -3.55
C ARG A 52 0.40 -4.26 -3.29
N ALA A 53 0.13 -5.55 -3.08
CA ALA A 53 -1.21 -6.01 -2.66
C ALA A 53 -1.56 -5.54 -1.23
N ALA A 54 -0.58 -5.53 -0.31
CA ALA A 54 -0.78 -4.98 1.03
C ALA A 54 -1.02 -3.46 1.01
N TRP A 55 -0.39 -2.74 0.08
CA TRP A 55 -0.58 -1.29 -0.10
C TRP A 55 -2.05 -0.94 -0.40
N GLY A 56 -2.73 -1.78 -1.19
CA GLY A 56 -4.16 -1.64 -1.49
C GLY A 56 -5.11 -1.95 -0.32
N THR A 57 -4.61 -2.47 0.81
CA THR A 57 -5.45 -2.92 1.94
C THR A 57 -5.48 -1.86 3.06
N PRO A 58 -6.58 -1.11 3.28
CA PRO A 58 -6.63 -0.03 4.26
C PRO A 58 -6.37 -0.50 5.70
N ALA A 59 -6.84 -1.69 6.06
CA ALA A 59 -6.65 -2.29 7.38
C ALA A 59 -5.16 -2.52 7.70
N LEU A 60 -4.38 -3.05 6.75
CA LEU A 60 -2.95 -3.25 6.92
C LEU A 60 -2.18 -1.92 7.03
N ARG A 61 -2.58 -0.91 6.27
CA ARG A 61 -2.02 0.45 6.41
C ARG A 61 -2.29 1.06 7.77
N ALA A 62 -3.51 0.90 8.30
CA ALA A 62 -3.84 1.35 9.65
C ALA A 62 -3.01 0.61 10.71
N ALA A 63 -2.89 -0.72 10.58
CA ALA A 63 -2.06 -1.54 11.46
C ALA A 63 -0.58 -1.11 11.42
N ALA A 64 -0.02 -0.89 10.23
CA ALA A 64 1.35 -0.43 10.03
C ALA A 64 1.59 0.92 10.72
N ARG A 65 0.74 1.92 10.47
CA ARG A 65 0.87 3.24 11.09
C ARG A 65 0.82 3.18 12.60
N LYS A 66 -0.10 2.39 13.16
CA LYS A 66 -0.23 2.23 14.61
C LYS A 66 0.98 1.51 15.23
N ALA A 67 1.45 0.43 14.61
CA ALA A 67 2.65 -0.28 15.07
C ALA A 67 3.94 0.55 14.91
N HIS A 68 4.00 1.41 13.89
CA HIS A 68 5.10 2.34 13.70
C HIS A 68 5.13 3.41 14.79
N ALA A 69 3.96 3.98 15.12
CA ALA A 69 3.83 4.98 16.19
C ALA A 69 4.30 4.43 17.55
N THR A 70 4.10 3.13 17.80
CA THR A 70 4.59 2.44 19.01
C THR A 70 6.06 2.00 18.93
N GLY A 71 6.73 2.23 17.80
CA GLY A 71 8.12 1.77 17.58
C GLY A 71 8.27 0.25 17.52
N SER A 72 7.17 -0.49 17.33
CA SER A 72 7.15 -1.96 17.40
C SER A 72 6.97 -2.64 16.04
N LEU A 73 7.00 -1.86 14.95
CA LEU A 73 6.84 -2.33 13.59
C LEU A 73 8.17 -2.85 12.99
N VAL A 74 8.12 -4.08 12.49
CA VAL A 74 9.14 -4.63 11.60
C VAL A 74 8.47 -4.92 10.25
N CYS A 75 8.82 -4.17 9.21
CA CYS A 75 8.30 -4.42 7.88
C CYS A 75 9.21 -5.39 7.13
N VAL A 76 8.65 -6.45 6.56
CA VAL A 76 9.36 -7.35 5.65
C VAL A 76 8.91 -7.03 4.24
N ARG A 77 9.86 -6.69 3.37
CA ARG A 77 9.57 -6.33 1.99
C ARG A 77 9.50 -7.60 1.13
N LEU A 78 8.36 -7.83 0.50
CA LEU A 78 8.16 -8.93 -0.46
C LEU A 78 8.38 -8.51 -1.92
N ASP A 79 8.15 -7.24 -2.26
CA ASP A 79 8.29 -6.71 -3.62
C ASP A 79 8.86 -5.29 -3.66
N ALA A 80 8.88 -4.65 -4.82
CA ALA A 80 9.38 -3.28 -4.98
C ALA A 80 8.38 -2.19 -4.53
N ALA A 81 7.35 -2.51 -3.75
CA ALA A 81 6.40 -1.51 -3.27
C ALA A 81 7.04 -0.50 -2.32
N PRO A 82 6.60 0.77 -2.36
CA PRO A 82 7.05 1.79 -1.41
C PRO A 82 6.60 1.40 0.01
N PRO A 83 7.38 1.75 1.05
CA PRO A 83 7.04 1.41 2.42
C PRO A 83 5.71 2.04 2.87
N PRO A 84 5.03 1.44 3.87
CA PRO A 84 3.76 1.97 4.38
C PRO A 84 3.92 3.30 5.12
N VAL A 85 5.08 3.53 5.73
CA VAL A 85 5.41 4.71 6.53
C VAL A 85 6.85 5.09 6.22
N GLU A 86 7.12 6.38 6.05
CA GLU A 86 8.48 6.88 5.89
C GLU A 86 9.29 6.61 7.16
N GLY A 87 10.51 6.09 7.01
CA GLY A 87 11.38 5.74 8.13
C GLY A 87 11.14 4.35 8.75
N ALA A 88 10.12 3.59 8.29
CA ALA A 88 9.93 2.22 8.75
C ALA A 88 11.13 1.34 8.36
N HIS A 89 11.60 0.50 9.27
CA HIS A 89 12.64 -0.48 8.97
C HIS A 89 12.10 -1.55 8.01
N LEU A 90 12.60 -1.56 6.77
CA LEU A 90 12.31 -2.62 5.81
C LEU A 90 13.41 -3.67 5.82
N LEU A 91 13.03 -4.90 6.17
CA LEU A 91 13.87 -6.08 6.04
C LEU A 91 13.63 -6.72 4.66
N PRO A 92 14.64 -6.88 3.81
CA PRO A 92 14.50 -7.71 2.62
C PRO A 92 14.42 -9.18 3.03
N LEU A 93 13.48 -9.93 2.45
CA LEU A 93 13.40 -11.37 2.64
C LEU A 93 14.52 -12.04 1.81
N LYS A 94 15.65 -12.37 2.44
CA LYS A 94 16.77 -13.10 1.82
C LYS A 94 16.74 -14.55 2.29
N ARG A 95 16.81 -15.54 1.40
CA ARG A 95 16.77 -16.99 1.74
C ARG A 95 18.07 -17.53 2.38
N ASN A 96 18.92 -16.67 2.92
CA ASN A 96 20.29 -17.01 3.27
C ASN A 96 20.46 -16.95 4.81
N GLY A 97 21.45 -17.65 5.37
CA GLY A 97 21.69 -17.70 6.83
C GLY A 97 21.85 -16.34 7.52
N SER A 98 22.15 -15.26 6.79
CA SER A 98 22.19 -13.89 7.31
C SER A 98 20.83 -13.35 7.78
N GLN A 99 19.72 -13.97 7.37
CA GLN A 99 18.37 -13.62 7.78
C GLN A 99 18.16 -13.81 9.28
N ARG A 100 18.78 -14.84 9.88
CA ARG A 100 18.69 -15.11 11.33
C ARG A 100 19.25 -13.95 12.16
N THR A 101 20.40 -13.41 11.75
CA THR A 101 21.05 -12.26 12.42
C THR A 101 20.23 -10.98 12.20
N ALA A 102 19.68 -10.80 10.99
CA ALA A 102 18.82 -9.66 10.68
C ALA A 102 17.55 -9.66 11.55
N TRP A 103 16.92 -10.83 11.73
CA TRP A 103 15.78 -11.00 12.65
C TRP A 103 16.14 -10.65 14.08
N ARG A 104 17.25 -11.20 14.60
CA ARG A 104 17.70 -10.89 15.95
C ARG A 104 17.90 -9.40 16.14
N ARG A 105 18.54 -8.70 15.19
CA ARG A 105 18.76 -7.25 15.25
C ARG A 105 17.45 -6.45 15.21
N ALA A 106 16.51 -6.82 14.35
CA ALA A 106 15.22 -6.13 14.22
C ALA A 106 14.28 -6.39 15.41
N LEU A 107 14.41 -7.56 16.05
CA LEU A 107 13.59 -7.94 17.20
C LEU A 107 14.23 -7.58 18.54
N SER A 108 15.55 -7.44 18.62
CA SER A 108 16.25 -6.97 19.83
C SER A 108 16.28 -5.45 19.94
N SER A 109 16.10 -4.70 18.84
CA SER A 109 16.01 -3.26 18.92
C SER A 109 14.80 -2.87 19.79
N SER A 110 15.09 -2.29 20.95
CA SER A 110 14.05 -1.74 21.83
C SER A 110 13.18 -0.77 21.03
N PRO A 111 11.85 -0.76 21.21
CA PRO A 111 10.97 0.15 20.49
C PRO A 111 11.45 1.59 20.69
N ARG A 112 12.07 2.15 19.67
CA ARG A 112 12.46 3.56 19.67
C ARG A 112 11.18 4.32 19.42
N ALA A 113 10.60 4.89 20.48
CA ALA A 113 9.49 5.81 20.36
C ALA A 113 9.91 6.88 19.33
N THR A 114 9.19 6.95 18.21
CA THR A 114 9.39 8.04 17.25
C THR A 114 9.02 9.31 18.02
N PRO A 115 9.90 10.33 18.11
CA PRO A 115 9.55 11.55 18.80
C PRO A 115 8.25 12.06 18.20
N ALA A 116 7.23 12.20 19.05
CA ALA A 116 5.94 12.73 18.65
C ALA A 116 6.23 14.07 17.96
N ARG A 117 5.97 14.13 16.65
CA ARG A 117 6.08 15.35 15.87
C ARG A 117 5.17 16.36 16.57
N THR A 118 5.77 17.34 17.27
CA THR A 118 5.06 18.38 17.99
C THR A 118 3.96 18.90 17.08
N SER A 119 2.72 18.52 17.39
CA SER A 119 1.56 18.96 16.66
C SER A 119 1.47 20.46 16.89
N ALA A 120 1.86 21.23 15.88
CA ALA A 120 1.48 22.63 15.81
C ALA A 120 -0.03 22.70 16.06
N PRO A 121 -0.52 23.59 16.93
CA PRO A 121 -1.92 23.64 17.29
C PRO A 121 -2.77 23.83 16.02
N PRO A 122 -3.96 23.22 15.94
CA PRO A 122 -4.84 23.38 14.80
C PRO A 122 -5.15 24.87 14.65
N ALA A 123 -4.84 25.44 13.49
CA ALA A 123 -5.20 26.81 13.16
C ALA A 123 -6.73 26.96 13.34
N THR A 124 -7.11 27.66 14.40
CA THR A 124 -8.49 28.03 14.69
C THR A 124 -9.05 28.76 13.47
N ARG A 125 -10.02 28.15 12.80
CA ARG A 125 -10.84 28.81 11.76
C ARG A 125 -11.56 30.00 12.41
N SER A 126 -10.97 31.18 12.28
CA SER A 126 -11.60 32.45 12.61
C SER A 126 -12.74 32.70 11.62
N THR A 127 -13.98 32.40 12.01
CA THR A 127 -15.19 32.87 11.34
C THR A 127 -15.42 34.34 11.65
N LYS A 128 -14.60 35.23 11.08
CA LYS A 128 -14.91 36.67 11.08
C LYS A 128 -15.83 36.99 9.89
N ARG A 129 -17.12 36.91 10.18
CA ARG A 129 -18.21 37.58 9.45
C ARG A 129 -17.92 39.08 9.51
N ALA A 130 -17.39 39.66 8.43
CA ALA A 130 -17.20 41.09 8.30
C ALA A 130 -18.06 41.63 7.15
N ARG A 131 -18.70 42.76 7.48
CA ARG A 131 -19.73 43.49 6.75
C ARG A 131 -19.32 43.88 5.33
N ARG A 132 -20.35 43.97 4.48
CA ARG A 132 -20.42 44.79 3.27
C ARG A 132 -19.83 46.19 3.51
N THR A 133 -18.93 46.61 2.63
CA THR A 133 -18.78 47.97 2.08
C THR A 133 -17.91 47.86 0.82
N GLY A 134 -18.39 48.41 -0.29
CA GLY A 134 -17.74 48.29 -1.60
C GLY A 134 -16.51 49.16 -1.79
N ALA A 135 -15.72 48.84 -2.81
CA ALA A 135 -15.01 49.79 -3.68
C ALA A 135 -14.11 49.05 -4.70
N ALA A 136 -14.32 49.39 -5.98
CA ALA A 136 -13.41 49.39 -7.14
C ALA A 136 -12.85 48.06 -7.72
N PRO A 137 -12.94 47.87 -9.07
CA PRO A 137 -12.29 46.75 -9.76
C PRO A 137 -10.82 47.08 -10.05
N LYS A 138 -9.93 46.09 -9.92
CA LYS A 138 -8.53 46.19 -10.36
C LYS A 138 -8.23 45.10 -11.42
N PRO A 139 -7.34 45.42 -12.39
CA PRO A 139 -7.38 44.86 -13.73
C PRO A 139 -6.86 43.42 -13.84
N VAL A 140 -7.37 42.77 -14.89
CA VAL A 140 -6.98 41.45 -15.41
C VAL A 140 -5.49 41.43 -15.70
N VAL A 141 -4.73 40.67 -14.91
CA VAL A 141 -3.35 40.30 -15.21
C VAL A 141 -3.40 39.02 -16.05
N GLU A 142 -3.02 39.14 -17.31
CA GLU A 142 -2.81 38.03 -18.24
C GLU A 142 -1.88 36.99 -17.61
N LYS A 143 -2.45 35.84 -17.28
CA LYS A 143 -1.69 34.67 -16.86
C LYS A 143 -1.14 34.02 -18.13
N LYS A 144 0.10 34.37 -18.48
CA LYS A 144 0.88 33.65 -19.50
C LYS A 144 0.82 32.14 -19.18
N MET A 145 0.20 31.38 -20.08
CA MET A 145 0.23 29.93 -20.11
C MET A 145 1.70 29.48 -20.24
N GLN A 146 2.35 29.19 -19.13
CA GLN A 146 3.48 28.28 -19.15
C GLN A 146 2.94 26.87 -19.05
N VAL A 147 2.72 26.25 -20.21
CA VAL A 147 2.45 24.82 -20.32
C VAL A 147 3.69 24.10 -19.79
N LYS A 148 3.51 23.46 -18.64
CA LYS A 148 4.56 22.79 -17.88
C LYS A 148 4.93 21.49 -18.60
N GLU A 149 5.96 21.53 -19.45
CA GLU A 149 6.46 20.43 -20.29
C GLU A 149 6.96 19.17 -19.53
N LYS A 150 6.95 19.19 -18.19
CA LYS A 150 7.47 18.08 -17.36
C LYS A 150 6.59 16.81 -17.36
N ASN A 151 5.38 16.84 -17.92
CA ASN A 151 4.48 15.68 -17.95
C ASN A 151 4.59 14.80 -19.20
N SER A 152 5.28 15.23 -20.26
CA SER A 152 5.34 14.50 -21.53
C SER A 152 6.11 13.18 -21.43
N ARG A 153 7.21 13.15 -20.65
CA ARG A 153 8.03 11.94 -20.49
C ARG A 153 7.32 10.83 -19.72
N LEU A 154 6.56 11.19 -18.68
CA LEU A 154 5.77 10.22 -17.92
C LEU A 154 4.60 9.67 -18.75
N PHE A 155 4.01 10.51 -19.60
CA PHE A 155 2.98 10.07 -20.54
C PHE A 155 3.55 9.10 -21.59
N ALA A 156 4.71 9.40 -22.17
CA ALA A 156 5.37 8.50 -23.12
C ALA A 156 5.77 7.15 -22.50
N ILE A 157 6.25 7.15 -21.26
CA ILE A 157 6.57 5.92 -20.52
C ILE A 157 5.28 5.13 -20.22
N ALA A 158 4.20 5.80 -19.80
CA ALA A 158 2.94 5.12 -19.54
C ALA A 158 2.36 4.50 -20.84
N LEU A 159 2.39 5.24 -21.95
CA LEU A 159 1.91 4.78 -23.25
C LEU A 159 2.69 3.55 -23.75
N THR A 160 4.02 3.57 -23.65
CA THR A 160 4.88 2.46 -24.09
C THR A 160 4.67 1.19 -23.25
N ILE A 161 4.53 1.32 -21.92
CA ILE A 161 4.20 0.18 -21.06
C ILE A 161 2.83 -0.41 -21.43
N THR A 162 1.85 0.45 -21.74
CA THR A 162 0.50 0.01 -22.11
C THR A 162 0.51 -0.76 -23.44
N LEU A 163 1.26 -0.28 -24.44
CA LEU A 163 1.44 -0.95 -25.73
C LEU A 163 2.14 -2.31 -25.58
N LEU A 164 3.19 -2.41 -24.75
CA LEU A 164 3.87 -3.68 -24.46
C LEU A 164 2.93 -4.68 -23.76
N ALA A 165 2.11 -4.21 -22.83
CA ALA A 165 1.15 -5.07 -22.13
C ALA A 165 0.07 -5.61 -23.09
N ALA A 166 -0.43 -4.77 -24.01
CA ALA A 166 -1.41 -5.18 -25.01
C ALA A 166 -0.86 -6.24 -25.98
N THR A 167 0.40 -6.09 -26.42
CA THR A 167 1.05 -7.08 -27.30
C THR A 167 1.31 -8.40 -26.57
N GLY A 168 1.77 -8.35 -25.32
CA GLY A 168 1.97 -9.56 -24.51
C GLY A 168 0.67 -10.32 -24.24
N ALA A 169 -0.42 -9.61 -23.98
CA ALA A 169 -1.74 -10.20 -23.78
C ALA A 169 -2.25 -10.89 -25.06
N GLY A 170 -2.09 -10.27 -26.24
CA GLY A 170 -2.46 -10.88 -27.52
C GLY A 170 -1.70 -12.17 -27.82
N TYR A 171 -0.39 -12.22 -27.52
CA TYR A 171 0.41 -13.43 -27.70
C TYR A 171 -0.02 -14.56 -26.73
N ALA A 172 -0.28 -14.22 -25.46
CA ALA A 172 -0.75 -15.19 -24.47
C ALA A 172 -2.15 -15.74 -24.83
N TYR A 173 -3.02 -14.88 -25.38
CA TYR A 173 -4.36 -15.25 -25.83
C TYR A 173 -4.34 -16.34 -26.90
N GLY A 174 -3.46 -16.21 -27.90
CA GLY A 174 -3.34 -17.20 -28.98
C GLY A 174 -2.67 -18.51 -28.54
N ARG A 175 -1.85 -18.50 -27.48
CA ARG A 175 -1.05 -19.66 -27.07
C ARG A 175 -1.67 -20.48 -25.93
N TYR A 176 -2.50 -19.86 -25.08
CA TYR A 176 -3.07 -20.50 -23.90
C TYR A 176 -4.61 -20.43 -23.90
N PRO A 177 -5.30 -21.50 -24.34
CA PRO A 177 -6.77 -21.51 -24.41
C PRO A 177 -7.44 -21.34 -23.04
N ALA A 178 -6.77 -21.74 -21.95
CA ALA A 178 -7.24 -21.54 -20.59
C ALA A 178 -7.33 -20.06 -20.16
N PHE A 179 -6.62 -19.16 -20.84
CA PHE A 179 -6.66 -17.72 -20.58
C PHE A 179 -7.75 -17.00 -21.40
N ALA A 180 -8.14 -17.56 -22.55
CA ALA A 180 -9.14 -16.99 -23.44
C ALA A 180 -10.58 -17.14 -22.90
N ALA A 181 -10.91 -18.31 -22.36
CA ALA A 181 -12.26 -18.63 -21.86
C ALA A 181 -12.87 -17.60 -20.88
N PRO A 182 -12.16 -17.11 -19.84
CA PRO A 182 -12.73 -16.09 -18.95
C PRO A 182 -12.88 -14.72 -19.61
N ILE A 183 -12.05 -14.39 -20.60
CA ILE A 183 -12.13 -13.12 -21.34
C ILE A 183 -13.32 -13.14 -22.31
N ASP A 184 -13.53 -14.25 -23.01
CA ASP A 184 -14.69 -14.44 -23.89
C ASP A 184 -16.02 -14.45 -23.11
N GLN A 185 -16.04 -15.05 -21.91
CA GLN A 185 -17.22 -15.00 -21.03
C GLN A 185 -17.50 -13.56 -20.54
N ALA A 186 -16.45 -12.82 -20.17
CA ALA A 186 -16.62 -11.43 -19.76
C ALA A 186 -17.08 -10.52 -20.92
N ALA A 187 -16.54 -10.75 -22.12
CA ALA A 187 -16.91 -10.02 -23.33
C ALA A 187 -18.37 -10.30 -23.71
N SER A 188 -18.78 -11.57 -23.77
CA SER A 188 -20.17 -11.94 -24.08
C SER A 188 -21.15 -11.37 -23.07
N ALA A 189 -20.85 -11.43 -21.76
CA ALA A 189 -21.69 -10.80 -20.73
C ALA A 189 -21.80 -9.27 -20.87
N ALA A 190 -20.72 -8.61 -21.31
CA ALA A 190 -20.74 -7.17 -21.58
C ALA A 190 -21.59 -6.83 -22.82
N TYR A 191 -21.51 -7.63 -23.88
CA TYR A 191 -22.34 -7.47 -25.08
C TYR A 191 -23.82 -7.69 -24.78
N THR A 192 -24.17 -8.69 -23.96
CA THR A 192 -25.58 -8.90 -23.55
C THR A 192 -26.14 -7.67 -22.84
N LYS A 193 -25.39 -7.13 -21.85
CA LYS A 193 -25.80 -5.90 -21.15
C LYS A 193 -25.87 -4.68 -22.06
N ALA A 194 -24.92 -4.54 -22.99
CA ALA A 194 -24.95 -3.44 -23.96
C ALA A 194 -26.17 -3.55 -24.89
N SER A 195 -26.53 -4.76 -25.31
CA SER A 195 -27.71 -5.00 -26.16
C SER A 195 -29.03 -4.75 -25.42
N GLU A 196 -29.12 -5.07 -24.13
CA GLU A 196 -30.27 -4.74 -23.28
C GLU A 196 -30.46 -3.23 -23.18
N ILE A 197 -29.37 -2.48 -22.97
CA ILE A 197 -29.41 -1.02 -22.90
C ILE A 197 -29.77 -0.41 -24.26
N ALA A 198 -29.27 -0.96 -25.36
CA ALA A 198 -29.60 -0.51 -26.70
C ALA A 198 -31.08 -0.78 -27.06
N ALA A 199 -31.66 -1.89 -26.58
CA ALA A 199 -33.08 -2.22 -26.77
C ALA A 199 -34.02 -1.32 -25.95
N LEU A 200 -33.50 -0.62 -24.93
CA LEU A 200 -34.22 0.34 -24.08
C LEU A 200 -34.11 1.80 -24.59
N ALA A 201 -33.34 2.05 -25.64
CA ALA A 201 -33.25 3.37 -26.26
C ALA A 201 -34.42 3.58 -27.24
N PRO A 202 -35.26 4.62 -27.07
CA PRO A 202 -36.42 4.90 -27.92
C PRO A 202 -36.04 5.45 -29.30
#